data_AF-A0A9N9PCD0-F1
#
_entry.id   AF-A0A9N9PCD0-F1
#
_cell.length_a   1.000
_cell.length_b   1.000
_cell.length_c   1.000
_cell.angle_alpha   90.00
_cell.angle_beta   90.00
_cell.angle_gamma   90.00
#
_symmetry.space_group_name_H-M   'P 1'
#
loop_
_entity.id
_entity.type
_entity.pdbx_description
1 polymer ?
#
loop_
_entity_poly.entity_id
_entity_poly.type
_entity_poly.pdbx_seq_one_letter_code
_entity_poly.pdbx_strand_id
1 'polypeptide(L)'
;VKSTTVVALRSNFVWDFFITESDTELDVIYAICQVKDCTRKYVHHGSTSDYRKHLRDSHDITEASIASKTSEQINALKQPSKQLSITEIFKKPLNPKQQKLLNQEIFLLSSIEWQIIQGLTNLLAPAEQATKLLGSENYITLAITISIIEE
;
A
#
# COMPACT_ATOMS: atom_id res chain seq x y z
N VAL A 1 -14.97 7.06 -29.68
CA VAL A 1 -15.07 8.32 -28.92
C VAL A 1 -14.28 8.14 -27.63
N LYS A 2 -13.46 9.14 -27.27
CA LYS A 2 -12.30 9.07 -26.38
C LYS A 2 -12.62 8.46 -25.01
N SER A 3 -11.78 7.52 -24.59
CA SER A 3 -11.71 7.01 -23.22
C SER A 3 -11.20 8.14 -22.33
N THR A 4 -12.10 8.74 -21.54
CA THR A 4 -11.77 9.74 -20.54
C THR A 4 -11.01 9.02 -19.43
N THR A 5 -9.69 9.10 -19.50
CA THR A 5 -8.77 8.64 -18.48
C THR A 5 -9.14 9.27 -17.14
N VAL A 6 -9.42 8.39 -16.17
CA VAL A 6 -9.51 8.71 -14.75
C VAL A 6 -8.12 9.15 -14.28
N VAL A 7 -7.74 10.39 -14.58
CA VAL A 7 -6.65 11.06 -13.87
C VAL A 7 -7.26 11.57 -12.57
N ALA A 8 -7.40 10.66 -11.62
CA ALA A 8 -7.62 11.03 -10.24
C ALA A 8 -6.51 12.01 -9.86
N LEU A 9 -6.91 13.19 -9.39
CA LEU A 9 -6.05 14.23 -8.85
C LEU A 9 -4.96 13.60 -7.97
N ARG A 10 -3.72 13.53 -8.46
CA ARG A 10 -2.56 13.30 -7.60
C ARG A 10 -2.57 14.47 -6.63
N SER A 11 -3.06 14.24 -5.42
CA SER A 11 -3.06 15.22 -4.34
C SER A 11 -1.61 15.45 -3.91
N ASN A 12 -0.92 16.28 -4.69
CA ASN A 12 0.40 16.84 -4.44
C ASN A 12 1.59 15.83 -4.52
N PHE A 13 2.38 15.93 -5.60
CA PHE A 13 3.60 15.13 -5.86
C PHE A 13 4.63 15.13 -4.73
N VAL A 14 4.51 16.08 -3.80
CA VAL A 14 5.43 16.24 -2.68
C VAL A 14 5.46 14.99 -1.81
N TRP A 15 4.34 14.28 -1.68
CA TRP A 15 4.26 13.03 -0.93
C TRP A 15 5.01 11.86 -1.58
N ASP A 16 5.43 11.99 -2.84
CA ASP A 16 6.36 11.03 -3.42
C ASP A 16 7.73 11.07 -2.70
N PHE A 17 8.09 12.19 -2.06
CA PHE A 17 9.39 12.41 -1.43
C PHE A 17 9.34 12.59 0.08
N PHE A 18 8.15 12.55 0.68
CA PHE A 18 7.97 12.74 2.12
C PHE A 18 7.23 11.55 2.74
N ILE A 19 7.65 11.18 3.95
CA ILE A 19 6.92 10.24 4.80
C ILE A 19 6.45 10.97 6.07
N THR A 20 5.36 10.49 6.65
CA THR A 20 4.88 10.97 7.95
C THR A 20 5.38 10.06 9.06
N GLU A 21 5.93 10.64 10.13
CA GLU A 21 6.30 9.94 11.36
C GLU A 21 5.59 10.59 12.55
N SER A 22 4.84 9.80 13.32
CA SER A 22 4.15 10.27 14.52
C SER A 22 5.03 10.12 15.74
N ASP A 23 5.21 11.19 16.50
CA ASP A 23 5.80 11.16 17.83
C ASP A 23 4.69 11.05 18.86
N THR A 24 4.54 9.86 19.44
CA THR A 24 3.49 9.54 20.42
C THR A 24 3.70 10.21 21.78
N GLU A 25 4.93 10.62 22.10
CA GLU A 25 5.21 11.32 23.36
C GLU A 25 4.82 12.79 23.28
N LEU A 26 4.98 13.38 22.09
CA LEU A 26 4.70 14.79 21.86
C LEU A 26 3.33 15.05 21.22
N ASP A 27 2.62 14.01 20.78
CA ASP A 27 1.38 14.10 20.00
C ASP A 27 1.55 14.98 18.74
N VAL A 28 2.67 14.79 18.03
CA VAL A 28 3.05 15.57 16.86
C VAL A 28 3.32 14.66 15.66
N ILE A 29 2.80 15.03 14.50
CA ILE A 29 3.12 14.38 13.22
C ILE A 29 4.21 15.19 12.52
N TYR A 30 5.30 14.52 12.14
CA TYR A 30 6.37 15.10 11.34
C TYR A 30 6.28 14.64 9.88
N ALA A 31 6.61 15.51 8.94
CA ALA A 31 6.89 15.15 7.55
C ALA A 31 8.41 15.15 7.32
N ILE A 32 8.95 14.03 6.87
CA ILE A 32 10.39 13.79 6.75
C ILE A 32 10.76 13.61 5.28
N CYS A 33 11.73 14.39 4.80
CA CYS A 33 12.21 14.30 3.43
C CYS A 33 13.03 13.02 3.22
N GLN A 34 12.69 12.27 2.17
CA GLN A 34 13.33 11.02 1.78
C GLN A 34 14.29 11.19 0.61
N VAL A 35 14.66 12.40 0.18
CA VAL A 35 15.70 12.58 -0.84
C VAL A 35 17.07 12.21 -0.27
N LYS A 36 17.95 11.61 -1.08
CA LYS A 36 19.32 11.25 -0.67
C LYS A 36 20.02 12.42 0.01
N ASP A 37 20.72 12.12 1.11
CA ASP A 37 21.49 13.07 1.90
C ASP A 37 20.66 14.23 2.49
N CYS A 38 19.33 14.04 2.63
CA CYS A 38 18.45 15.01 3.28
C CYS A 38 18.05 14.55 4.69
N THR A 39 18.17 15.46 5.65
CA THR A 39 17.79 15.25 7.07
C THR A 39 16.67 16.19 7.51
N ARG A 40 16.05 16.92 6.57
CA ARG A 40 15.00 17.90 6.87
C ARG A 40 13.72 17.19 7.29
N LYS A 41 13.18 17.64 8.42
CA LYS A 41 11.85 17.30 8.93
C LYS A 41 11.07 18.56 9.28
N TYR A 42 9.77 18.49 9.11
CA TYR A 42 8.83 19.59 9.39
C TYR A 42 7.71 19.07 10.27
N VAL A 43 7.18 19.91 11.16
CA VAL A 43 5.92 19.59 11.82
C VAL A 43 4.80 19.70 10.79
N HIS A 44 3.96 18.68 10.70
CA HIS A 44 2.87 18.63 9.74
C HIS A 44 1.60 19.27 10.31
N HIS A 45 1.19 20.38 9.69
CA HIS A 45 -0.01 21.14 10.05
C HIS A 45 -1.06 21.14 8.92
N GLY A 46 -1.05 20.13 8.04
CA GLY A 46 -1.98 20.03 6.90
C GLY A 46 -1.59 20.83 5.66
N SER A 47 -0.66 21.77 5.75
CA SER A 47 -0.06 22.46 4.58
C SER A 47 1.22 21.78 4.11
N THR A 48 1.50 21.89 2.81
CA THR A 48 2.67 21.30 2.14
C THR A 48 3.52 22.32 1.39
N SER A 49 3.22 23.61 1.52
CA SER A 49 3.91 24.68 0.78
C SER A 49 5.40 24.70 1.10
N ASP A 50 5.76 24.50 2.36
CA ASP A 50 7.15 24.43 2.82
C ASP A 50 7.88 23.21 2.24
N TYR A 51 7.16 22.11 2.05
CA TYR A 51 7.72 20.87 1.52
C TYR A 51 8.06 21.04 0.04
N ARG A 52 7.15 21.68 -0.72
CA ARG A 52 7.37 22.01 -2.12
C ARG A 52 8.54 22.98 -2.29
N LYS A 53 8.60 24.00 -1.43
CA LYS A 53 9.71 24.96 -1.40
C LYS A 53 11.03 24.24 -1.13
N HIS A 54 11.05 23.33 -0.14
CA HIS A 54 12.23 22.54 0.17
C HIS A 54 12.70 21.67 -1.00
N LEU A 55 11.79 20.95 -1.66
CA LEU A 55 12.14 20.12 -2.81
C LEU A 55 12.76 20.92 -3.95
N ARG A 56 12.19 22.09 -4.25
CA ARG A 56 12.73 22.97 -5.31
C ARG A 56 14.08 23.56 -4.91
N ASP A 57 14.17 24.13 -3.72
CA ASP A 57 15.32 24.96 -3.34
C ASP A 57 16.52 24.11 -2.90
N SER A 58 16.30 22.90 -2.36
CA SER A 58 17.36 22.01 -1.86
C SER A 58 17.66 20.82 -2.79
N HIS A 59 16.71 20.40 -3.61
CA HIS A 59 16.85 19.18 -4.44
C HIS A 59 16.58 19.41 -5.93
N ASP A 60 16.24 20.64 -6.34
CA ASP A 60 15.83 20.99 -7.71
C ASP A 60 14.70 20.10 -8.26
N ILE A 61 13.82 19.65 -7.34
CA ILE A 61 12.68 18.80 -7.65
C ILE A 61 11.45 19.71 -7.81
N THR A 62 10.94 19.76 -9.03
CA THR A 62 9.72 20.49 -9.40
C THR A 62 8.70 19.56 -10.02
N GLU A 63 7.43 19.93 -10.00
CA GLU A 63 6.35 19.12 -10.60
C GLU A 63 6.62 18.81 -12.08
N ALA A 64 7.15 19.77 -12.83
CA ALA A 64 7.55 19.58 -14.23
C ALA A 64 8.68 18.55 -14.38
N SER A 65 9.67 18.57 -13.49
CA SER A 65 10.79 17.60 -13.48
C SER A 65 10.32 16.18 -13.16
N ILE A 66 9.25 16.03 -12.36
CA ILE A 66 8.70 14.73 -11.97
C ILE A 66 7.65 14.22 -12.96
N ALA A 67 6.93 15.10 -13.65
CA ALA A 67 5.87 14.72 -14.61
C ALA A 67 6.38 13.83 -15.75
N SER A 68 7.66 13.94 -16.12
CA SER A 68 8.29 13.13 -17.16
C SER A 68 9.06 11.90 -16.64
N LYS A 69 9.10 11.67 -15.32
CA LYS A 69 9.88 10.58 -14.71
C LYS A 69 9.01 9.36 -14.40
N THR A 70 9.59 8.18 -14.53
CA THR A 70 8.95 6.93 -14.09
C THR A 70 9.07 6.74 -12.57
N SER A 71 8.28 5.82 -12.01
CA SER A 71 8.31 5.51 -10.57
C SER A 71 9.70 5.05 -10.11
N GLU A 72 10.38 4.26 -10.94
CA GLU A 72 11.73 3.74 -10.67
C GLU A 72 12.75 4.88 -10.61
N GLN A 73 12.65 5.83 -11.53
CA GLN A 73 13.52 7.01 -11.56
C GLN A 73 13.28 7.91 -10.35
N ILE A 74 12.03 8.05 -9.90
CA ILE A 74 11.68 8.79 -8.69
C ILE A 74 12.23 8.09 -7.45
N ASN A 75 12.13 6.76 -7.36
CA ASN A 75 12.65 5.98 -6.25
C ASN A 75 14.18 6.01 -6.18
N ALA A 76 14.88 6.13 -7.32
CA ALA A 76 16.34 6.29 -7.36
C ALA A 76 16.84 7.60 -6.73
N LEU A 77 16.00 8.63 -6.64
CA LEU A 77 16.30 9.91 -5.98
C LEU A 77 16.15 9.84 -4.46
N LYS A 78 15.48 8.81 -3.96
CA LYS A 78 15.23 8.66 -2.53
C LYS A 78 16.40 7.98 -1.84
N GLN A 79 16.55 8.22 -0.55
CA GLN A 79 17.41 7.41 0.30
C GLN A 79 16.96 5.96 0.16
N PRO A 80 17.88 4.98 0.19
CA PRO A 80 17.49 3.59 0.28
C PRO A 80 16.71 3.41 1.57
N SER A 81 15.38 3.52 1.48
CA SER A 81 14.52 3.06 2.55
C SER A 81 14.94 1.62 2.77
N LYS A 82 15.28 1.26 4.01
CA LYS A 82 15.35 -0.16 4.39
C LYS A 82 13.94 -0.72 4.19
N GLN A 83 13.55 -1.02 2.95
CA GLN A 83 12.55 -2.01 2.68
C GLN A 83 13.21 -3.30 3.11
N LEU A 84 13.06 -3.60 4.41
CA LEU A 84 13.28 -4.94 4.89
C LEU A 84 12.36 -5.80 4.04
N SER A 85 12.95 -6.72 3.27
CA SER A 85 12.17 -7.76 2.62
C SER A 85 11.25 -8.38 3.67
N ILE A 86 10.03 -8.78 3.31
CA ILE A 86 9.14 -9.53 4.20
C ILE A 86 9.94 -10.67 4.89
N THR A 87 10.88 -11.28 4.17
CA THR A 87 11.78 -12.33 4.70
C THR A 87 12.83 -11.86 5.72
N GLU A 88 13.22 -10.58 5.74
CA GLU A 88 14.16 -10.01 6.72
C GLU A 88 13.44 -9.58 8.01
N ILE A 89 12.17 -9.18 7.91
CA ILE A 89 11.31 -8.87 9.07
C ILE A 89 11.16 -10.09 9.98
N PHE A 90 11.00 -11.29 9.39
CA PHE A 90 10.89 -12.55 10.14
C PHE A 90 12.22 -13.13 10.65
N LYS A 91 13.37 -12.60 10.24
CA LYS A 91 14.69 -13.10 10.67
C LYS A 91 15.20 -12.46 11.95
N LYS A 92 14.65 -11.31 12.34
CA LYS A 92 15.03 -10.65 13.60
C LYS A 92 14.15 -11.17 14.73
N PRO A 93 14.69 -11.86 15.75
CA PRO A 93 13.88 -12.27 16.89
C PRO A 93 13.31 -11.01 17.57
N LEU A 94 11.99 -10.95 17.72
CA LEU A 94 11.33 -9.84 18.43
C LEU A 94 11.80 -9.80 19.88
N ASN A 95 12.02 -8.59 20.40
CA ASN A 95 12.30 -8.41 21.83
C ASN A 95 11.06 -8.83 22.66
N PRO A 96 11.22 -9.44 23.85
CA PRO A 96 10.10 -9.86 24.69
C PRO A 96 9.03 -8.79 24.94
N LYS A 97 9.38 -7.49 24.97
CA LYS A 97 8.40 -6.39 25.05
C LYS A 97 7.56 -6.22 23.77
N GLN A 98 8.20 -6.33 22.61
CA GLN A 98 7.52 -6.23 21.31
C GLN A 98 6.65 -7.46 21.05
N GLN A 99 7.11 -8.63 21.48
CA GLN A 99 6.35 -9.88 21.41
C GLN A 99 5.08 -9.81 22.27
N LYS A 100 5.17 -9.17 23.44
CA LYS A 100 4.02 -8.94 24.31
C LYS A 100 2.98 -7.99 23.70
N LEU A 101 3.42 -6.91 23.05
CA LEU A 101 2.54 -5.99 22.31
C LEU A 101 1.91 -6.64 21.07
N LEU A 102 2.70 -7.38 20.30
CA LEU A 102 2.22 -8.14 19.14
C LEU A 102 1.16 -9.19 19.57
N ASN A 103 1.37 -9.88 20.69
CA ASN A 103 0.40 -10.83 21.24
C ASN A 103 -0.85 -10.15 21.83
N GLN A 104 -0.80 -8.84 22.10
CA GLN A 104 -1.96 -8.05 22.54
C GLN A 104 -2.74 -7.45 21.36
N GLU A 105 -2.07 -7.13 20.24
CA GLU A 105 -2.68 -6.48 19.07
C GLU A 105 -3.06 -7.44 17.93
N ILE A 106 -2.44 -8.63 17.85
CA ILE A 106 -2.97 -9.70 17.01
C ILE A 106 -4.23 -10.20 17.70
N PHE A 107 -5.38 -9.74 17.21
CA PHE A 107 -6.66 -10.38 17.43
C PHE A 107 -6.55 -11.79 16.84
N LEU A 108 -6.02 -12.73 17.63
CA LEU A 108 -6.05 -14.14 17.32
C LEU A 108 -7.53 -14.49 17.26
N LEU A 109 -8.09 -14.50 16.05
CA LEU A 109 -9.41 -15.05 15.79
C LEU A 109 -9.48 -16.37 16.55
N SER A 110 -10.48 -16.49 17.42
CA SER A 110 -10.68 -17.69 18.19
C SER A 110 -10.73 -18.90 17.24
N SER A 111 -10.38 -20.08 17.75
CA SER A 111 -10.41 -21.30 16.93
C SER A 111 -11.78 -21.51 16.26
N ILE A 112 -12.86 -21.04 16.90
CA ILE A 112 -14.23 -21.08 16.36
C ILE A 112 -14.40 -20.13 15.17
N GLU A 113 -13.96 -18.88 15.29
CA GLU A 113 -14.07 -17.90 14.19
C GLU A 113 -13.27 -18.36 12.96
N TRP A 114 -12.10 -18.97 13.18
CA TRP A 114 -11.34 -19.56 12.07
C TRP A 114 -12.08 -20.72 11.40
N GLN A 115 -12.71 -21.60 12.18
CA GLN A 115 -13.53 -22.69 11.62
C GLN A 115 -14.73 -22.17 10.82
N ILE A 116 -15.36 -21.09 11.27
CA ILE A 116 -16.46 -20.44 10.54
C ILE A 116 -15.95 -19.88 9.20
N ILE A 117 -14.81 -19.20 9.20
CA ILE A 117 -14.20 -18.65 7.98
C ILE A 117 -13.86 -19.78 6.99
N GLN A 118 -13.29 -20.89 7.48
CA GLN A 118 -13.00 -22.06 6.65
C GLN A 118 -14.28 -22.67 6.07
N GLY A 119 -15.34 -22.78 6.88
CA GLY A 119 -16.66 -23.25 6.42
C GLY A 119 -17.24 -22.36 5.32
N LEU A 120 -17.21 -21.04 5.50
CA LEU A 120 -17.69 -20.07 4.51
C LEU A 120 -16.85 -20.10 3.23
N THR A 121 -15.54 -20.24 3.34
CA THR A 121 -14.64 -20.34 2.19
C THR A 121 -14.96 -21.57 1.35
N ASN A 122 -15.16 -22.73 2.00
CA ASN A 122 -15.54 -23.95 1.32
C ASN A 122 -16.94 -23.87 0.67
N LEU A 123 -17.88 -23.18 1.33
CA LEU A 123 -19.23 -22.97 0.81
C LEU A 123 -19.25 -22.05 -0.42
N LEU A 124 -18.39 -21.02 -0.44
CA LEU A 124 -18.34 -20.02 -1.52
C LEU A 124 -17.44 -20.44 -2.69
N ALA A 125 -16.54 -21.41 -2.50
CA ALA A 125 -15.62 -21.86 -3.55
C ALA A 125 -16.31 -22.32 -4.85
N PRO A 126 -17.44 -23.07 -4.83
CA PRO A 126 -18.15 -23.42 -6.06
C PRO A 126 -18.73 -22.20 -6.79
N ALA A 127 -19.22 -21.20 -6.04
CA ALA A 127 -19.76 -19.98 -6.62
C ALA A 127 -18.65 -19.11 -7.27
N GLU A 128 -17.46 -19.07 -6.67
CA GLU A 128 -16.29 -18.43 -7.28
C GLU A 128 -15.90 -19.12 -8.60
N GLN A 129 -15.86 -20.46 -8.62
CA GLN A 129 -15.56 -21.23 -9.82
C GLN A 129 -16.61 -21.01 -10.93
N ALA A 130 -17.90 -21.02 -10.58
CA ALA A 130 -18.98 -20.71 -11.51
C ALA A 130 -18.89 -19.28 -12.05
N THR A 131 -18.53 -18.31 -11.20
CA THR A 131 -18.37 -16.90 -11.61
C THR A 131 -17.17 -16.71 -12.52
N LYS A 132 -16.05 -17.41 -12.30
CA LYS A 132 -14.90 -17.40 -13.23
C LYS A 132 -15.25 -18.06 -14.57
N LEU A 133 -16.03 -19.14 -14.53
CA LEU A 133 -16.49 -19.86 -15.72
C LEU A 133 -17.44 -19.01 -16.58
N LEU A 134 -18.41 -18.34 -15.94
CA LEU A 134 -19.38 -17.46 -16.61
C LEU A 134 -18.81 -16.07 -16.95
N GLY A 135 -17.83 -15.61 -16.17
CA GLY A 135 -17.15 -14.32 -16.31
C GLY A 135 -16.15 -14.23 -17.46
N SER A 136 -16.02 -15.30 -18.27
CA SER A 136 -15.25 -15.32 -19.52
C SER A 136 -13.73 -15.07 -19.39
N GLU A 137 -13.10 -15.48 -18.28
CA GLU A 137 -11.62 -15.59 -18.25
C GLU A 137 -11.10 -16.70 -19.19
N ASN A 138 -11.96 -17.65 -19.55
CA ASN A 138 -11.79 -18.55 -20.69
C ASN A 138 -13.12 -18.59 -21.45
N TYR A 139 -13.15 -18.27 -22.75
CA TYR A 139 -14.36 -18.36 -23.55
C TYR A 139 -14.84 -19.81 -23.61
N ILE A 140 -15.90 -20.14 -22.88
CA ILE A 140 -16.54 -21.44 -22.96
C ILE A 140 -17.86 -21.28 -23.70
N THR A 141 -17.97 -21.98 -24.82
CA THR A 141 -19.17 -22.08 -25.66
C THR A 141 -20.37 -22.50 -24.80
N LEU A 142 -21.55 -21.91 -25.04
CA LEU A 142 -22.83 -22.09 -24.33
C LEU A 142 -23.24 -23.54 -23.95
N ALA A 143 -22.57 -24.56 -24.48
CA ALA A 143 -22.85 -25.97 -24.25
C ALA A 143 -22.54 -26.45 -22.82
N ILE A 144 -21.63 -25.82 -22.06
CA ILE A 144 -21.27 -26.28 -20.69
C ILE A 144 -22.21 -25.69 -19.62
N THR A 145 -22.77 -24.50 -19.85
CA THR A 145 -23.63 -23.82 -18.86
C THR A 145 -24.92 -24.59 -18.57
N ILE A 146 -25.41 -25.39 -19.52
CA ILE A 146 -26.62 -26.21 -19.36
C ILE A 146 -26.37 -27.36 -18.37
N SER A 147 -25.15 -27.94 -18.34
CA SER A 147 -24.85 -29.09 -17.47
C SER A 147 -24.69 -28.73 -15.98
N ILE A 148 -24.53 -27.45 -15.64
CA ILE A 148 -24.32 -27.01 -14.24
C ILE A 148 -25.67 -26.77 -13.52
N ILE A 149 -26.78 -26.69 -14.25
CA ILE A 149 -28.10 -26.36 -13.68
C ILE A 149 -28.91 -27.64 -13.32
N GLU A 150 -28.48 -28.83 -13.75
CA GLU A 150 -29.21 -30.09 -13.58
C GLU A 150 -28.60 -31.10 -12.58
N GLU A 151 -27.67 -30.71 -11.71
CA GLU A 151 -27.21 -31.54 -10.58
C GLU A 151 -27.32 -30.78 -9.24
#